data_AF-A0A7H4MCK1-F1
#
_entry.id   AF-A0A7H4MCK1-F1
#
_cell.length_a   1.000
_cell.length_b   1.000
_cell.length_c   1.000
_cell.angle_alpha   90.00
_cell.angle_beta   90.00
_cell.angle_gamma   90.00
#
_symmetry.space_group_name_H-M   'P 1'
#
loop_
_entity.id
_entity.type
_entity.pdbx_description
1 polymer ?
#
loop_
_entity_poly.entity_id
_entity_poly.type
_entity_poly.pdbx_seq_one_letter_code
_entity_poly.pdbx_strand_id
1 'polypeptide(L)'
;MKKEEVVDALLGGEKLSRLSGLRVLHIGDSFFVHSEQLDTTDAEALDALCRYTSLGQEELGSGLQNPAFVSELTRLINQGYWYFEE
;
A
#
# COMPACT_ATOMS: atom_id res chain seq x y z
N MET A 1 9.12 4.18 -9.08
CA MET A 1 7.90 4.19 -9.89
C MET A 1 7.14 5.49 -9.71
N LYS A 2 6.46 5.92 -10.76
CA LYS A 2 5.50 7.02 -10.76
C LYS A 2 4.12 6.51 -10.30
N LYS A 3 3.24 7.44 -9.90
CA LYS A 3 1.90 7.11 -9.40
C LYS A 3 1.06 6.41 -10.45
N GLU A 4 1.13 6.88 -11.69
CA GLU A 4 0.40 6.35 -12.83
C GLU A 4 0.83 4.90 -13.11
N GLU A 5 2.15 4.63 -13.08
CA GLU A 5 2.69 3.28 -13.26
C GLU A 5 2.22 2.30 -12.19
N VAL A 6 2.13 2.75 -10.92
CA VAL A 6 1.62 1.92 -9.81
C VAL A 6 0.14 1.58 -10.00
N VAL A 7 -0.67 2.57 -10.38
CA VAL A 7 -2.10 2.38 -10.62
C VAL A 7 -2.33 1.46 -11.82
N ASP A 8 -1.64 1.71 -12.94
CA ASP A 8 -1.76 0.93 -14.15
C ASP A 8 -1.39 -0.55 -13.91
N ALA A 9 -0.32 -0.83 -13.17
CA ALA A 9 0.08 -2.19 -12.80
C ALA A 9 -0.99 -2.90 -11.95
N LEU A 10 -1.48 -2.24 -10.89
CA LEU A 10 -2.49 -2.81 -9.98
C LEU A 10 -3.84 -3.04 -10.68
N LEU A 11 -4.26 -2.11 -11.54
CA LEU A 11 -5.46 -2.28 -12.36
C LEU A 11 -5.26 -3.31 -13.49
N GLY A 12 -4.02 -3.53 -13.91
CA GLY A 12 -3.60 -4.59 -14.83
C GLY A 12 -3.62 -5.99 -14.20
N GLY A 13 -3.88 -6.10 -12.89
CA GLY A 13 -3.97 -7.35 -12.15
C GLY A 13 -2.65 -7.79 -11.49
N GLU A 14 -1.59 -6.99 -11.59
CA GLU A 14 -0.36 -7.24 -10.85
C GLU A 14 -0.60 -7.11 -9.35
N LYS A 15 0.22 -7.81 -8.57
CA LYS A 15 0.15 -7.81 -7.11
C LYS A 15 1.43 -7.28 -6.49
N LEU A 16 1.27 -6.51 -5.44
CA LEU A 16 2.34 -6.09 -4.55
C LEU A 16 2.60 -7.18 -3.51
N SER A 17 3.87 -7.45 -3.26
CA SER A 17 4.34 -8.25 -2.14
C SER A 17 5.06 -7.38 -1.13
N ARG A 18 4.72 -7.59 0.14
CA ARG A 18 5.30 -6.90 1.28
C ARG A 18 6.69 -7.45 1.56
N LEU A 19 7.65 -6.56 1.78
CA LEU A 19 9.01 -6.92 2.18
C LEU A 19 8.97 -7.83 3.43
N SER A 20 9.70 -8.94 3.36
CA SER A 20 9.78 -9.88 4.48
C SER A 20 10.29 -9.20 5.74
N GLY A 21 9.63 -9.45 6.88
CA GLY A 21 9.96 -8.81 8.15
C GLY A 21 9.47 -7.37 8.33
N LEU A 22 8.83 -6.76 7.31
CA LEU A 22 8.22 -5.44 7.43
C LEU A 22 7.06 -5.48 8.43
N ARG A 23 7.15 -4.67 9.49
CA ARG A 23 6.10 -4.52 10.48
C ARG A 23 5.16 -3.40 10.05
N VAL A 24 3.89 -3.76 9.87
CA VAL A 24 2.80 -2.84 9.52
C VAL A 24 1.69 -3.04 10.54
N LEU A 25 1.28 -1.98 11.20
CA LEU A 25 0.37 -2.05 12.36
C LEU A 25 -0.74 -1.02 12.22
N HIS A 26 -1.95 -1.44 12.61
CA HIS A 26 -3.09 -0.57 12.82
C HIS A 26 -3.43 -0.58 14.32
N ILE A 27 -3.37 0.58 14.96
CA ILE A 27 -3.59 0.75 16.41
C ILE A 27 -4.52 1.95 16.62
N GLY A 28 -5.73 1.69 17.13
CA GLY A 28 -6.75 2.74 17.23
C GLY A 28 -7.08 3.27 15.84
N ASP A 29 -6.91 4.58 15.63
CA ASP A 29 -7.13 5.24 14.33
C ASP A 29 -5.81 5.54 13.57
N SER A 30 -4.70 4.93 13.99
CA SER A 30 -3.36 5.22 13.46
C SER A 30 -2.70 4.02 12.81
N PHE A 31 -1.98 4.28 11.72
CA PHE A 31 -1.27 3.27 10.91
C PHE A 31 0.23 3.48 11.00
N PHE A 32 0.99 2.40 11.08
CA PHE A 32 2.44 2.46 11.24
C PHE A 32 3.15 1.49 10.29
N VAL A 33 4.24 1.93 9.67
CA VAL A 33 5.19 1.08 8.94
C VAL A 33 6.56 1.27 9.58
N HIS A 34 7.18 0.19 10.07
CA HIS A 34 8.50 0.26 10.71
C HIS A 34 8.63 1.29 11.85
N SER A 35 7.55 1.48 12.61
CA SER A 35 7.43 2.48 13.69
C SER A 35 7.26 3.94 13.23
N GLU A 36 7.21 4.22 11.93
CA GLU A 36 6.80 5.52 11.40
C GLU A 36 5.28 5.54 11.22
N GLN A 37 4.63 6.59 11.74
CA GLN A 37 3.20 6.79 11.54
C GLN A 37 2.93 7.29 10.12
N LEU A 38 1.93 6.72 9.46
CA LEU A 38 1.44 7.19 8.17
C LEU A 38 0.34 8.22 8.36
N ASP A 39 0.22 9.16 7.42
CA ASP A 39 -0.97 9.98 7.30
C ASP A 39 -2.17 9.11 6.91
N THR A 40 -3.32 9.31 7.55
CA THR A 40 -4.54 8.56 7.24
C THR A 40 -5.15 9.07 5.93
N THR A 41 -4.64 8.60 4.80
CA THR A 41 -5.11 8.98 3.46
C THR A 41 -6.38 8.24 3.05
N ASP A 42 -6.50 6.98 3.45
CA ASP A 42 -7.64 6.09 3.19
C ASP A 42 -7.60 4.94 4.20
N ALA A 43 -8.50 4.94 5.19
CA ALA A 43 -8.42 4.01 6.31
C ALA A 43 -8.60 2.55 5.89
N GLU A 44 -9.48 2.26 4.93
CA GLU A 44 -9.73 0.89 4.47
C GLU A 44 -8.53 0.36 3.69
N ALA A 45 -7.97 1.17 2.78
CA ALA A 45 -6.81 0.76 1.99
C ALA A 45 -5.54 0.64 2.85
N LEU A 46 -5.34 1.52 3.84
CA LEU A 46 -4.22 1.41 4.80
C LEU A 46 -4.36 0.19 5.72
N ASP A 47 -5.58 -0.15 6.13
CA ASP A 47 -5.84 -1.36 6.92
C ASP A 47 -5.57 -2.63 6.10
N ALA A 48 -5.84 -2.63 4.79
CA ALA A 48 -5.44 -3.72 3.91
C ALA A 48 -3.91 -3.94 3.92
N LEU A 49 -3.10 -2.88 3.87
CA LEU A 49 -1.63 -2.97 3.97
C LEU A 49 -1.15 -3.63 5.28
N CYS A 50 -1.92 -3.46 6.36
CA CYS A 50 -1.65 -4.10 7.64
C CYS A 50 -1.95 -5.60 7.61
N ARG A 51 -3.10 -5.97 7.04
CA ARG A 51 -3.66 -7.33 7.07
C ARG A 51 -2.98 -8.29 6.10
N TYR A 52 -2.64 -7.83 4.90
CA TYR A 52 -2.20 -8.72 3.82
C TYR A 52 -0.72 -8.53 3.51
N THR A 53 -0.06 -9.64 3.18
CA THR A 53 1.34 -9.65 2.71
C THR A 53 1.44 -9.58 1.19
N SER A 54 0.36 -9.94 0.47
CA SER A 54 0.23 -9.80 -0.98
C SER A 54 -1.10 -9.10 -1.26
N LEU A 55 -1.09 -8.07 -2.10
CA LEU A 55 -2.20 -7.13 -2.31
C LEU A 55 -2.33 -6.77 -3.79
N GLY A 56 -3.53 -6.83 -4.33
CA GLY A 56 -3.87 -6.32 -5.65
C GLY A 56 -5.08 -5.39 -5.61
N GLN A 57 -5.74 -5.24 -6.75
CA GLN A 57 -6.96 -4.45 -6.87
C GLN A 57 -8.07 -4.90 -5.90
N GLU A 58 -8.17 -6.21 -5.64
CA GLU A 58 -9.23 -6.79 -4.79
C GLU A 58 -9.14 -6.29 -3.34
N GLU A 59 -7.94 -6.27 -2.76
CA GLU A 59 -7.74 -5.82 -1.38
C GLU A 59 -7.69 -4.29 -1.24
N LEU A 60 -7.16 -3.59 -2.26
CA LEU A 60 -6.98 -2.14 -2.21
C LEU A 60 -8.24 -1.36 -2.60
N GLY A 61 -9.16 -1.99 -3.33
CA GLY A 61 -10.49 -1.48 -3.62
C GLY A 61 -10.51 -0.05 -4.18
N SER A 62 -11.42 0.78 -3.65
CA SER A 62 -11.54 2.19 -4.05
C SER A 62 -10.35 3.07 -3.65
N GLY A 63 -9.43 2.57 -2.82
CA GLY A 63 -8.20 3.29 -2.47
C GLY A 63 -7.36 3.64 -3.70
N LEU A 64 -7.41 2.82 -4.76
CA LEU A 64 -6.71 3.11 -6.03
C LEU A 64 -7.26 4.33 -6.79
N GLN A 65 -8.45 4.80 -6.44
CA GLN A 65 -9.03 6.03 -6.98
C GLN A 65 -8.69 7.27 -6.13
N ASN A 66 -8.10 7.07 -4.95
CA ASN A 66 -7.73 8.12 -4.02
C ASN A 66 -6.28 8.59 -4.29
N PRO A 67 -6.05 9.81 -4.81
CA PRO A 67 -4.70 10.27 -5.17
C PRO A 67 -3.76 10.41 -3.97
N ALA A 68 -4.30 10.66 -2.77
CA ALA A 68 -3.50 10.75 -1.56
C ALA A 68 -2.98 9.35 -1.16
N PHE A 69 -3.86 8.34 -1.18
CA PHE A 69 -3.46 6.96 -0.94
C PHE A 69 -2.46 6.45 -1.98
N VAL A 70 -2.72 6.66 -3.27
CA VAL A 70 -1.78 6.27 -4.34
C VAL A 70 -0.43 6.95 -4.17
N SER A 71 -0.40 8.21 -3.73
CA SER A 71 0.84 8.92 -3.43
C SER A 71 1.63 8.24 -2.32
N GLU A 72 0.94 7.86 -1.24
CA GLU A 72 1.57 7.22 -0.09
C GLU A 72 2.03 5.80 -0.41
N LEU A 73 1.19 5.01 -1.09
CA LEU A 73 1.55 3.68 -1.58
C LEU A 73 2.78 3.74 -2.51
N THR A 74 2.81 4.70 -3.43
CA THR A 74 3.97 4.91 -4.32
C THR A 74 5.23 5.26 -3.53
N ARG A 75 5.12 6.08 -2.48
CA ARG A 75 6.24 6.39 -1.57
C ARG A 75 6.76 5.13 -0.90
N LEU A 76 5.89 4.28 -0.37
CA LEU A 76 6.25 3.03 0.31
C LEU A 76 6.90 2.02 -0.66
N ILE A 77 6.40 1.91 -1.89
CA ILE A 77 7.01 1.10 -2.95
C ILE A 77 8.41 1.61 -3.29
N ASN A 78 8.59 2.92 -3.45
CA ASN A 78 9.89 3.52 -3.74
C ASN A 78 10.90 3.37 -2.59
N GLN A 79 10.44 3.09 -1.37
CA GLN A 79 11.28 2.74 -0.22
C GLN A 79 11.64 1.25 -0.18
N GLY A 80 11.11 0.44 -1.09
CA GLY A 80 11.32 -1.01 -1.14
C GLY A 80 10.52 -1.79 -0.09
N TYR A 81 9.52 -1.16 0.53
CA TYR A 81 8.67 -1.83 1.52
C TYR A 81 7.62 -2.75 0.88
N TRP A 82 7.18 -2.41 -0.31
CA TRP A 82 6.41 -3.28 -1.20
C TRP A 82 7.04 -3.26 -2.58
N TYR A 83 6.86 -4.35 -3.32
CA TYR A 83 7.35 -4.51 -4.67
C TYR A 83 6.37 -5.35 -5.49
N PHE A 84 6.28 -5.12 -6.79
CA PHE A 84 5.54 -6.02 -7.68
C PHE A 84 6.36 -7.31 -7.88
N GLU A 85 5.70 -8.47 -7.80
CA GLU A 85 6.33 -9.74 -8.20
C GLU A 85 6.39 -9.83 -9.73
N GLU A 86 7.49 -10.37 -10.26
CA GLU A 86 7.66 -10.63 -11.72
C GLU A 86 6.69 -11.70 -12.25
#